data_AF-A0A949Z1H7-F1
#
_entry.id   AF-A0A949Z1H7-F1
#
_cell.length_a   1.000
_cell.length_b   1.000
_cell.length_c   1.000
_cell.angle_alpha   90.00
_cell.angle_beta   90.00
_cell.angle_gamma   90.00
#
_symmetry.space_group_name_H-M   'P 1'
#
loop_
_entity.id
_entity.type
_entity.pdbx_description
1 polymer ?
#
loop_
_entity_poly.entity_id
_entity_poly.type
_entity_poly.pdbx_seq_one_letter_code
_entity_poly.pdbx_strand_id
1 'polypeptide(L)'
;MARDFKEFIRLWQTSHVLCSPHYPQSNGKLERFHRTLKEQAIRPKTPLSLDDAKRICRDFIEHYNSVRLHSAIGFLTPLDRLENRHLQIFADRNKKLESARQARKLKRDNASEK
;
A
#
# COMPACT_ATOMS: atom_id res chain seq x y z
N MET A 1 -7.36 28.67 11.05
CA MET A 1 -6.23 28.16 10.24
C MET A 1 -5.14 29.22 10.21
N ALA A 2 -3.90 28.87 10.53
CA ALA A 2 -2.77 29.79 10.56
C ALA A 2 -2.57 30.47 9.18
N ARG A 3 -2.20 31.76 9.17
CA ARG A 3 -1.98 32.53 7.94
C ARG A 3 -0.90 31.88 7.05
N ASP A 4 0.20 31.47 7.65
CA ASP A 4 1.34 30.88 6.95
C ASP A 4 0.97 29.59 6.20
N PHE A 5 0.07 28.78 6.78
CA PHE A 5 -0.39 27.56 6.13
C PHE A 5 -1.29 27.85 4.92
N LYS A 6 -2.10 28.91 4.97
CA LYS A 6 -2.92 29.33 3.80
C LYS A 6 -2.04 29.83 2.66
N GLU A 7 -1.02 30.62 2.96
CA GLU A 7 -0.05 31.09 1.96
C GLU A 7 0.70 29.90 1.33
N PHE A 8 1.12 28.92 2.13
CA PHE A 8 1.73 27.70 1.62
C PHE A 8 0.85 26.96 0.61
N ILE A 9 -0.42 26.71 0.95
CA ILE A 9 -1.39 26.05 0.06
C ILE A 9 -1.56 26.82 -1.26
N ARG A 10 -1.64 28.15 -1.17
CA ARG A 10 -1.77 29.04 -2.33
C ARG A 10 -0.55 28.97 -3.23
N LEU A 11 0.66 29.03 -2.66
CA LEU A 11 1.92 28.94 -3.41
C LEU A 11 2.08 27.57 -4.08
N TRP A 12 1.68 26.50 -3.39
CA TRP A 12 1.70 25.13 -3.93
C TRP A 12 0.58 24.84 -4.92
N GLN A 13 -0.33 25.78 -5.18
CA GLN A 13 -1.48 25.60 -6.07
C GLN A 13 -2.32 24.35 -5.73
N THR A 14 -2.49 24.07 -4.43
CA THR A 14 -3.26 22.92 -3.95
C THR A 14 -4.57 23.36 -3.32
N SER A 15 -5.52 22.42 -3.20
CA SER A 15 -6.77 22.64 -2.47
C SER A 15 -6.70 21.99 -1.11
N HIS A 16 -7.10 22.72 -0.07
CA HIS A 16 -7.22 22.17 1.27
C HIS A 16 -8.65 21.69 1.54
N VAL A 17 -8.82 20.37 1.60
CA VAL A 17 -10.12 19.72 1.81
C VAL A 17 -10.23 19.30 3.27
N LEU A 18 -11.27 19.78 3.94
CA LEU A 18 -11.59 19.40 5.32
C LEU A 18 -12.54 18.20 5.35
N CYS A 19 -12.39 17.35 6.37
CA CYS A 19 -13.40 16.35 6.70
C CYS A 19 -14.67 17.05 7.17
N SER A 20 -15.81 16.73 6.55
CA SER A 20 -17.10 17.26 6.99
C SER A 20 -17.41 16.84 8.44
N PRO A 21 -18.07 17.70 9.23
CA PRO A 21 -18.58 17.31 10.54
C PRO A 21 -19.41 16.04 10.46
N HIS A 22 -19.23 15.14 11.44
CA HIS A 22 -19.95 13.86 11.52
C HIS A 22 -19.73 12.91 10.31
N TYR A 23 -18.64 13.08 9.55
CA TYR A 23 -18.31 12.23 8.39
C TYR A 23 -16.94 11.52 8.53
N PRO A 24 -16.77 10.62 9.51
CA PRO A 24 -15.50 9.97 9.82
C PRO A 24 -14.98 9.05 8.70
N GLN A 25 -15.85 8.59 7.80
CA GLN A 25 -15.50 7.71 6.69
C GLN A 25 -14.47 8.35 5.75
N SER A 26 -14.47 9.68 5.63
CA SER A 26 -13.50 10.43 4.83
C SER A 26 -12.06 10.25 5.31
N ASN A 27 -11.85 9.99 6.60
CA ASN A 27 -10.53 9.84 7.22
C ASN A 27 -10.12 8.37 7.44
N GLY A 28 -11.02 7.41 7.17
CA GLY A 28 -10.84 6.01 7.54
C GLY A 28 -9.57 5.36 6.98
N LYS A 29 -9.09 5.79 5.79
CA LYS A 29 -7.83 5.30 5.22
C LYS A 29 -6.62 5.69 6.08
N LEU A 30 -6.56 6.95 6.50
CA LEU A 30 -5.47 7.46 7.35
C LEU A 30 -5.54 6.84 8.74
N GLU A 31 -6.74 6.71 9.30
CA GLU A 31 -6.96 6.05 10.59
C GLU A 31 -6.52 4.58 10.57
N ARG A 32 -6.86 3.85 9.50
CA ARG A 32 -6.41 2.46 9.33
C ARG A 32 -4.89 2.38 9.22
N PHE A 33 -4.25 3.29 8.49
CA PHE A 33 -2.79 3.37 8.41
C PHE A 33 -2.17 3.62 9.79
N HIS A 34 -2.63 4.64 10.52
CA HIS A 34 -2.12 4.96 11.85
C HIS A 34 -2.28 3.82 12.85
N ARG A 35 -3.43 3.14 12.83
CA ARG A 35 -3.63 1.93 13.65
C ARG A 35 -2.59 0.86 13.31
N THR A 36 -2.38 0.59 12.03
CA THR A 36 -1.41 -0.42 11.56
C THR A 36 0.02 -0.08 11.99
N LEU A 37 0.46 1.17 11.81
CA LEU A 37 1.76 1.66 12.27
C LEU A 37 1.93 1.48 13.78
N LYS A 38 0.90 1.86 14.55
CA LYS A 38 0.94 1.74 16.02
C LYS A 38 1.03 0.29 16.46
N GLU A 39 0.22 -0.59 15.89
CA GLU A 39 0.14 -2.01 16.24
C GLU A 39 1.39 -2.79 15.84
N GLN A 40 1.97 -2.50 14.67
CA GLN A 40 3.05 -3.32 14.10
C GLN A 40 4.45 -2.76 14.34
N ALA A 41 4.59 -1.47 14.63
CA ALA A 41 5.90 -0.86 14.83
C ALA A 41 6.05 -0.14 16.17
N ILE A 42 5.17 0.82 16.48
CA ILE A 42 5.37 1.67 17.67
C ILE A 42 5.19 0.89 18.98
N ARG A 43 4.07 0.16 19.14
CA ARG A 43 3.80 -0.60 20.38
C ARG A 43 4.78 -1.75 20.58
N PRO A 44 5.15 -2.55 19.57
CA PRO A 44 6.11 -3.63 19.78
C PRO A 44 7.52 -3.13 20.09
N LYS A 45 7.97 -2.05 19.42
CA LYS A 45 9.35 -1.56 19.57
C LYS A 45 9.54 -0.59 20.73
N THR A 46 8.45 0.01 21.25
CA THR A 46 8.43 0.87 22.43
C THR A 46 9.55 1.93 22.42
N PRO A 47 9.51 2.91 21.49
CA PRO A 47 10.58 3.90 21.35
C PRO A 47 10.81 4.68 22.64
N LEU A 48 12.07 4.82 23.03
CA LEU A 48 12.47 5.55 24.26
C LEU A 48 12.88 7.01 24.00
N SER A 49 13.05 7.38 22.73
CA SER A 49 13.38 8.75 22.32
C SER A 49 12.66 9.13 21.03
N LEU A 50 12.62 10.44 20.74
CA LEU A 50 12.07 10.95 19.50
C LEU A 50 12.82 10.42 18.28
N ASP A 51 14.15 10.34 18.35
CA ASP A 51 14.96 9.88 17.22
C ASP A 51 14.77 8.38 16.97
N ASP A 52 14.59 7.60 18.02
CA ASP A 52 14.23 6.19 17.90
C ASP A 52 12.84 6.02 17.28
N ALA A 53 11.86 6.81 17.72
CA ALA A 53 10.53 6.83 17.11
C ALA A 53 10.57 7.19 15.62
N LYS A 54 11.36 8.20 15.23
CA LYS A 54 11.55 8.59 13.82
C LYS A 54 12.15 7.47 13.01
N ARG A 55 13.18 6.79 13.53
CA ARG A 55 13.80 5.64 12.87
C ARG A 55 12.79 4.50 12.67
N ILE A 56 12.08 4.13 13.73
CA ILE A 56 11.05 3.09 13.68
C ILE A 56 9.95 3.42 12.65
N CYS A 57 9.48 4.67 12.63
CA CYS A 57 8.49 5.14 11.66
C CYS A 57 9.03 5.05 10.23
N ARG A 58 10.27 5.48 9.98
CA ARG A 58 10.90 5.42 8.67
C ARG A 58 11.00 3.98 8.17
N ASP A 59 11.55 3.09 8.99
CA ASP A 59 11.71 1.67 8.65
C ASP A 59 10.35 1.03 8.34
N PHE A 60 9.31 1.38 9.12
CA PHE A 60 7.97 0.89 8.86
C PHE A 60 7.38 1.43 7.56
N ILE A 61 7.52 2.73 7.29
CA ILE A 61 6.99 3.36 6.07
C ILE A 61 7.66 2.79 4.82
N GLU A 62 8.97 2.59 4.87
CA GLU A 62 9.72 1.96 3.78
C GLU A 62 9.20 0.56 3.50
N HIS A 63 9.10 -0.29 4.53
CA HIS A 63 8.56 -1.63 4.39
C HIS A 63 7.10 -1.63 3.89
N TYR A 64 6.25 -0.76 4.45
CA TYR A 64 4.84 -0.65 4.10
C TYR A 64 4.65 -0.28 2.62
N ASN A 65 5.47 0.64 2.11
CA ASN A 65 5.33 1.13 0.74
C ASN A 65 6.01 0.24 -0.31
N SER A 66 7.14 -0.39 0.03
CA SER A 66 7.99 -1.07 -0.96
C SER A 66 7.97 -2.60 -0.88
N VAL A 67 7.54 -3.19 0.23
CA VAL A 67 7.59 -4.65 0.45
C VAL A 67 6.22 -5.25 0.73
N ARG A 68 5.42 -4.59 1.58
CA ARG A 68 4.12 -5.13 2.02
C ARG A 68 3.15 -5.24 0.85
N LEU A 69 2.59 -6.44 0.64
CA LEU A 69 1.53 -6.65 -0.35
C LEU A 69 0.15 -6.39 0.26
N HIS A 70 -0.69 -5.66 -0.46
CA HIS A 70 -2.02 -5.27 -0.02
C HIS A 70 -3.09 -5.93 -0.89
N SER A 71 -3.94 -6.76 -0.27
CA SER A 71 -5.02 -7.47 -0.97
C SER A 71 -6.02 -6.52 -1.65
N ALA A 72 -6.33 -5.38 -1.02
CA ALA A 72 -7.25 -4.36 -1.55
C ALA A 72 -6.79 -3.74 -2.88
N ILE A 73 -5.51 -3.88 -3.24
CA ILE A 73 -4.95 -3.41 -4.52
C ILE A 73 -4.38 -4.56 -5.36
N GLY A 74 -4.90 -5.78 -5.18
CA GLY A 74 -4.50 -6.94 -5.98
C GLY A 74 -3.16 -7.55 -5.58
N PHE A 75 -2.83 -7.53 -4.29
CA PHE A 75 -1.54 -8.00 -3.76
C PHE A 75 -0.36 -7.31 -4.44
N LEU A 76 -0.41 -5.98 -4.46
CA LEU A 76 0.66 -5.10 -4.89
C LEU A 76 1.18 -4.30 -3.72
N THR A 77 2.39 -3.77 -3.87
CA THR A 77 2.91 -2.76 -2.94
C THR A 77 2.25 -1.40 -3.25
N PRO A 78 2.09 -0.51 -2.26
CA PRO A 78 1.60 0.84 -2.50
C PRO A 78 2.45 1.60 -3.53
N LEU A 79 3.78 1.40 -3.51
CA LEU A 79 4.70 2.04 -4.43
C LEU A 79 4.49 1.56 -5.88
N ASP A 80 4.35 0.25 -6.11
CA ASP A 80 4.03 -0.28 -7.45
C ASP A 80 2.72 0.27 -8.01
N ARG A 81 1.74 0.48 -7.12
CA ARG A 81 0.45 1.03 -7.50
C ARG A 81 0.57 2.51 -7.87
N LEU A 82 1.33 3.28 -7.10
CA LEU A 82 1.59 4.71 -7.33
C LEU A 82 2.34 4.93 -8.65
N GLU A 83 3.34 4.10 -8.94
CA GLU A 83 4.15 4.17 -10.16
C GLU A 83 3.49 3.49 -11.38
N ASN A 84 2.20 3.12 -11.27
CA ASN A 84 1.42 2.47 -12.33
C ASN A 84 1.99 1.15 -12.87
N ARG A 85 2.93 0.51 -12.15
CA ARG A 85 3.51 -0.81 -12.52
C ARG A 85 2.52 -1.96 -12.45
N HIS A 86 1.37 -1.75 -11.82
CA HIS A 86 0.33 -2.76 -11.64
C HIS A 86 -0.13 -3.42 -12.95
N LEU A 87 -0.20 -2.67 -14.06
CA LEU A 87 -0.61 -3.21 -15.36
C LEU A 87 0.35 -4.29 -15.84
N GLN A 88 1.65 -4.00 -15.78
CA GLN A 88 2.70 -4.94 -16.17
C GLN A 88 2.71 -6.17 -15.25
N ILE A 89 2.63 -5.95 -13.93
CA ILE A 89 2.62 -7.03 -12.95
C ILE A 89 1.43 -7.97 -13.17
N PHE A 90 0.25 -7.44 -13.45
CA PHE A 90 -0.93 -8.26 -13.74
C PHE A 90 -0.80 -9.02 -15.07
N ALA A 91 -0.24 -8.39 -16.11
CA ALA A 91 0.02 -9.07 -17.38
C ALA A 91 0.97 -10.26 -17.21
N ASP A 92 2.06 -10.09 -16.44
CA ASP A 92 3.03 -11.15 -16.20
C ASP A 92 2.45 -12.29 -15.35
N ARG A 93 1.62 -11.95 -14.34
CA ARG A 93 0.87 -12.95 -13.57
C ARG A 93 -0.06 -13.76 -14.45
N ASN A 94 -0.79 -13.12 -15.37
CA ASN A 94 -1.70 -13.81 -16.28
C ASN A 94 -0.95 -14.76 -17.23
N LYS A 95 0.17 -14.32 -17.82
CA LYS A 95 1.04 -15.19 -18.65
C LYS A 95 1.48 -16.45 -17.88
N LYS A 96 1.91 -16.26 -16.62
CA LYS A 96 2.30 -17.39 -15.75
C LYS A 96 1.13 -18.35 -15.51
N LEU A 97 -0.07 -17.83 -15.24
CA LEU A 97 -1.27 -18.66 -15.05
C LEU A 97 -1.64 -19.43 -16.31
N GLU A 98 -1.58 -18.80 -17.49
CA GLU A 98 -1.86 -19.46 -18.77
C GLU A 98 -0.87 -20.59 -19.07
N SER A 99 0.43 -20.36 -18.89
CA SER A 99 1.45 -21.41 -19.07
C SER A 99 1.19 -22.61 -18.15
N ALA A 100 0.81 -22.35 -16.90
CA ALA A 100 0.47 -23.39 -15.94
C ALA A 100 -0.84 -24.13 -16.30
N ARG A 101 -1.81 -23.47 -16.95
CA ARG A 101 -3.03 -24.11 -17.47
C ARG A 101 -2.69 -25.06 -18.62
N GLN A 102 -1.88 -24.61 -19.56
CA GLN A 102 -1.44 -25.43 -20.70
C GLN A 102 -0.65 -26.67 -20.23
N ALA A 103 0.29 -26.50 -19.31
CA ALA A 103 1.06 -27.61 -18.76
C ALA A 103 0.17 -28.66 -18.05
N ARG A 104 -0.87 -28.21 -17.33
CA ARG A 104 -1.84 -29.13 -16.70
C ARG A 104 -2.69 -29.87 -17.73
N LYS A 105 -3.09 -29.19 -18.81
CA LYS A 105 -3.84 -29.82 -19.91
C LYS A 105 -3.01 -30.94 -20.55
N LEU A 106 -1.77 -30.65 -20.96
CA LEU A 106 -0.85 -31.63 -21.55
C LEU A 106 -0.63 -32.84 -20.65
N LYS A 107 -0.43 -32.62 -19.33
CA LYS A 107 -0.28 -33.72 -18.37
C LYS A 107 -1.53 -34.61 -18.29
N ARG A 108 -2.72 -34.03 -18.37
CA ARG A 108 -3.99 -34.78 -18.33
C ARG A 108 -4.18 -35.59 -19.61
N ASP A 109 -3.92 -34.98 -20.76
CA ASP A 109 -4.07 -35.62 -22.07
C ASP A 109 -3.10 -36.82 -22.19
N ASN A 110 -1.83 -36.64 -21.77
CA ASN A 110 -0.84 -37.72 -21.72
C ASN A 110 -1.18 -38.84 -20.71
N ALA A 111 -1.99 -38.55 -19.68
CA ALA A 111 -2.41 -39.55 -18.69
C ALA A 111 -3.66 -40.33 -19.14
N SER A 112 -4.44 -39.79 -20.08
CA SER A 112 -5.57 -40.49 -20.70
C SER A 112 -5.16 -41.38 -21.89
N GLU A 113 -3.99 -41.14 -22.48
CA GLU A 113 -3.45 -41.94 -23.58
C GLU A 113 -2.62 -43.16 -23.13
N LYS A 114 -2.38 -43.30 -21.82
CA LYS A 114 -1.75 -44.48 -21.19
C LYS A 114 -2.81 -45.36 -20.54
#